data_AF-A0A1J4S8S3-F1
#
_entry.id   AF-A0A1J4S8S3-F1
#
_cell.length_a   1.000
_cell.length_b   1.000
_cell.length_c   1.000
_cell.angle_alpha   90.00
_cell.angle_beta   90.00
_cell.angle_gamma   90.00
#
_symmetry.space_group_name_H-M   'P 1'
#
loop_
_entity.id
_entity.type
_entity.pdbx_description
1 polymer ?
#
loop_
_entity_poly.entity_id
_entity_poly.type
_entity_poly.pdbx_seq_one_letter_code
_entity_poly.pdbx_strand_id
1 'polypeptide(L)'
;MANLRVQSSDGFDVTILEQYSKPYAMFECKRVGVEEGTKKGPQTIEKAKQGAYVARTVSSLFKVRLPSGELQGLIYRSGDEIYTKPYAELVAEVVNSDDPELLRDFILTVGVVSNHGNWFTSDNHNKELKVLAQSYDWLLFLTDEGLAEFITELLLRPKPLLKPARKAFLASYAAEKKKNAFTKVQMNYEADQVLQSYFADNANRIEKWFNIITPKSGSMRKLRSQISQLRDKDWEALHSL
;
A
#
# COMPACT_ATOMS: atom_id res chain seq x y z
N MET A 1 -6.97 16.12 -4.94
CA MET A 1 -5.49 16.15 -5.00
C MET A 1 -5.06 16.93 -6.23
N ALA A 2 -4.11 17.86 -6.12
CA ALA A 2 -3.58 18.61 -7.27
C ALA A 2 -2.10 18.26 -7.46
N ASN A 3 -1.69 17.94 -8.69
CA ASN A 3 -0.32 17.57 -9.04
C ASN A 3 0.18 18.45 -10.19
N LEU A 4 1.42 18.92 -10.09
CA LEU A 4 2.07 19.69 -11.15
C LEU A 4 2.63 18.73 -12.20
N ARG A 5 2.08 18.78 -13.42
CA ARG A 5 2.48 17.92 -14.53
C ARG A 5 3.61 18.52 -15.35
N VAL A 6 3.51 19.81 -15.67
CA VAL A 6 4.51 20.55 -16.46
C VAL A 6 4.76 21.90 -15.81
N GLN A 7 6.04 22.29 -15.74
CA GLN A 7 6.49 23.63 -15.41
C GLN A 7 7.35 24.16 -16.55
N SER A 8 6.94 25.26 -17.18
CA SER A 8 7.68 25.94 -18.25
C SER A 8 7.77 27.46 -17.98
N SER A 9 8.45 28.19 -18.85
CA SER A 9 8.46 29.66 -18.84
C SER A 9 7.08 30.26 -19.09
N ASP A 10 6.23 29.53 -19.82
CA ASP A 10 4.97 30.04 -20.37
C ASP A 10 3.77 29.66 -19.50
N GLY A 11 3.97 28.82 -18.47
CA GLY A 11 2.92 28.47 -17.52
C GLY A 11 3.15 27.16 -16.76
N PHE A 12 2.08 26.70 -16.12
CA PHE A 12 2.04 25.46 -15.35
C PHE A 12 0.84 24.62 -15.79
N ASP A 13 1.07 23.33 -16.05
CA ASP A 13 -0.01 22.37 -16.25
C ASP A 13 -0.26 21.62 -14.94
N VAL A 14 -1.47 21.74 -14.41
CA VAL A 14 -1.87 21.13 -13.14
C VAL A 14 -2.96 20.10 -13.40
N THR A 15 -2.76 18.88 -12.91
CA THR A 15 -3.79 17.84 -12.88
C THR A 15 -4.52 17.90 -11.53
N ILE A 16 -5.83 18.08 -11.56
CA ILE A 16 -6.70 18.03 -10.38
C ILE A 16 -7.47 16.71 -10.44
N LEU A 17 -7.35 15.93 -9.37
CA LEU A 17 -8.06 14.67 -9.16
C LEU A 17 -9.03 14.85 -7.99
N GLU A 18 -10.33 14.74 -8.25
CA GLU A 18 -11.32 14.61 -7.20
C GLU A 18 -11.25 13.21 -6.59
N GLN A 19 -11.39 13.11 -5.27
CA GLN A 19 -11.40 11.84 -4.56
C GLN A 19 -12.80 11.59 -4.02
N TYR A 20 -13.33 10.40 -4.25
CA TYR A 20 -14.57 9.97 -3.63
C TYR A 20 -14.44 9.99 -2.10
N SER A 21 -15.54 10.30 -1.41
CA SER A 21 -15.62 10.27 0.06
C SER A 21 -15.42 8.86 0.62
N LYS A 22 -15.83 7.83 -0.14
CA LYS A 22 -15.64 6.40 0.17
C LYS A 22 -14.71 5.76 -0.86
N PRO A 23 -13.52 5.29 -0.46
CA PRO A 23 -12.60 4.65 -1.39
C PRO A 23 -12.92 3.16 -1.54
N TYR A 24 -12.75 2.61 -2.74
CA TYR A 24 -12.91 1.17 -2.99
C TYR A 24 -11.70 0.33 -2.55
N ALA A 25 -10.54 0.97 -2.36
CA ALA A 25 -9.32 0.34 -1.88
C ALA A 25 -8.49 1.34 -1.08
N MET A 26 -7.77 0.83 -0.08
CA MET A 26 -6.86 1.60 0.77
C MET A 26 -5.47 0.99 0.76
N PHE A 27 -4.46 1.83 0.58
CA PHE A 27 -3.05 1.44 0.71
C PHE A 27 -2.43 2.08 1.93
N GLU A 28 -1.87 1.27 2.84
CA GLU A 28 -1.07 1.77 3.96
C GLU A 28 0.36 1.23 3.86
N CYS A 29 1.35 2.13 3.82
CA CYS A 29 2.75 1.76 3.92
C CYS A 29 3.24 1.90 5.37
N LYS A 30 3.78 0.82 5.94
CA LYS A 30 4.30 0.78 7.30
C LYS A 30 5.76 0.34 7.34
N ARG A 31 6.60 1.20 7.90
CA ARG A 31 7.93 0.80 8.37
C ARG A 31 7.78 0.05 9.69
N VAL A 32 8.04 -1.25 9.66
CA VAL A 32 8.02 -2.14 10.84
C VAL A 32 9.44 -2.66 11.04
N GLY A 33 10.31 -1.82 11.61
CA GLY A 33 11.71 -2.18 11.87
C GLY A 33 12.15 -1.80 13.28
N VAL A 34 13.31 -2.33 13.68
CA VAL A 34 14.03 -1.97 14.90
C VAL A 34 15.18 -1.05 14.46
N GLU A 35 15.38 0.09 15.10
CA GLU A 35 16.54 0.93 14.80
C GLU A 35 17.81 0.23 15.31
N GLU A 36 18.91 0.33 14.59
CA GLU A 36 20.18 -0.26 15.00
C GLU A 36 20.57 0.30 16.39
N GLY A 37 20.81 -0.59 17.36
CA GLY A 37 21.09 -0.22 18.75
C GLY A 37 19.88 -0.09 19.68
N THR A 38 18.63 -0.19 19.19
CA THR A 38 17.46 -0.37 20.07
C THR A 38 17.13 -1.85 20.23
N LYS A 39 16.93 -2.30 21.48
CA LYS A 39 16.30 -3.61 21.74
C LYS A 39 14.84 -3.53 21.24
N LYS A 40 14.32 -4.61 20.64
CA LYS A 40 12.90 -4.75 20.22
C LYS A 40 11.98 -4.20 21.31
N GLY A 41 11.49 -2.98 21.11
CA GLY A 41 10.69 -2.27 22.10
C GLY A 41 9.19 -2.42 21.82
N PRO A 42 8.32 -2.05 22.80
CA PRO A 42 6.87 -2.01 22.62
C PRO A 42 6.42 -1.21 21.38
N GLN A 43 7.24 -0.26 20.92
CA GLN A 43 6.89 0.66 19.84
C GLN A 43 6.65 -0.01 18.47
N THR A 44 7.33 -1.11 18.14
CA THR A 44 7.16 -1.76 16.83
C THR A 44 5.84 -2.55 16.78
N ILE A 45 5.47 -3.23 17.86
CA ILE A 45 4.18 -3.92 17.96
C ILE A 45 3.01 -2.94 18.07
N GLU A 46 3.16 -1.81 18.76
CA GLU A 46 2.12 -0.78 18.79
C GLU A 46 1.86 -0.17 17.40
N LYS A 47 2.91 0.06 16.60
CA LYS A 47 2.75 0.50 15.20
C LYS A 47 1.99 -0.54 14.36
N ALA A 48 2.27 -1.82 14.57
CA ALA A 48 1.56 -2.90 13.88
C ALA A 48 0.09 -2.99 14.31
N LYS A 49 -0.19 -2.86 15.62
CA LYS A 49 -1.56 -2.81 16.14
C LYS A 49 -2.36 -1.62 15.61
N GLN A 50 -1.74 -0.46 15.47
CA GLN A 50 -2.38 0.72 14.87
C GLN A 50 -2.76 0.46 13.41
N GLY A 51 -1.86 -0.10 12.58
CA GLY A 51 -2.18 -0.47 11.21
C GLY A 51 -3.28 -1.54 11.13
N ALA A 52 -3.20 -2.56 12.00
CA ALA A 52 -4.23 -3.58 12.13
C ALA A 52 -5.60 -3.01 12.53
N TYR A 53 -5.64 -2.04 13.44
CA TYR A 53 -6.87 -1.37 13.83
C TYR A 53 -7.49 -0.66 12.62
N VAL A 54 -6.70 0.14 11.89
CA VAL A 54 -7.18 0.83 10.67
C VAL A 54 -7.72 -0.19 9.66
N ALA A 55 -6.97 -1.23 9.31
CA ALA A 55 -7.42 -2.25 8.35
C ALA A 55 -8.73 -2.93 8.75
N ARG A 56 -8.97 -3.12 10.05
CA ARG A 56 -10.17 -3.78 10.56
C ARG A 56 -11.39 -2.87 10.70
N THR A 57 -11.20 -1.55 10.72
CA THR A 57 -12.31 -0.61 10.93
C THR A 57 -12.79 0.08 9.66
N VAL A 58 -11.97 0.09 8.60
CA VAL A 58 -12.31 0.81 7.36
C VAL A 58 -13.25 0.05 6.43
N SER A 59 -13.28 -1.28 6.48
CA SER A 59 -14.06 -2.12 5.55
C SER A 59 -15.23 -2.79 6.26
N SER A 60 -16.37 -2.93 5.57
CA SER A 60 -17.52 -3.69 6.05
C SER A 60 -17.30 -5.20 6.10
N LEU A 61 -16.25 -5.70 5.42
CA LEU A 61 -15.90 -7.11 5.40
C LEU A 61 -15.10 -7.50 6.66
N PHE A 62 -15.73 -8.30 7.53
CA PHE A 62 -15.11 -8.81 8.75
C PHE A 62 -14.43 -10.16 8.54
N LYS A 63 -13.31 -10.36 9.24
CA LYS A 63 -12.60 -11.65 9.35
C LYS A 63 -12.94 -12.30 10.69
N VAL A 64 -13.50 -13.49 10.65
CA VAL A 64 -13.76 -14.33 11.81
C VAL A 64 -12.97 -15.62 11.69
N ARG A 65 -12.32 -16.05 12.77
CA ARG A 65 -11.64 -17.35 12.82
C ARG A 65 -12.56 -18.36 13.47
N LEU A 66 -12.89 -19.42 12.73
CA LEU A 66 -13.72 -20.52 13.22
C LEU A 66 -12.92 -21.40 14.19
N PRO A 67 -13.58 -22.25 15.01
CA PRO A 67 -12.90 -23.24 15.85
C PRO A 67 -11.98 -24.19 15.08
N SER A 68 -12.26 -24.44 13.78
CA SER A 68 -11.39 -25.19 12.87
C SER A 68 -10.07 -24.49 12.56
N GLY A 69 -9.95 -23.20 12.86
CA GLY A 69 -8.82 -22.35 12.51
C GLY A 69 -8.96 -21.66 11.14
N GLU A 70 -9.97 -22.03 10.35
CA GLU A 70 -10.28 -21.43 9.05
C GLU A 70 -10.82 -19.99 9.21
N LEU A 71 -10.63 -19.18 8.16
CA LEU A 71 -11.11 -17.81 8.11
C LEU A 71 -12.44 -17.73 7.38
N GLN A 72 -13.46 -17.24 8.07
CA GLN A 72 -14.77 -16.89 7.54
C GLN A 72 -14.85 -15.37 7.33
N GLY A 73 -15.41 -14.96 6.20
CA GLY A 73 -15.78 -13.58 5.91
C GLY A 73 -17.22 -13.31 6.31
N LEU A 74 -17.51 -12.09 6.73
CA LEU A 74 -18.84 -11.63 7.11
C LEU A 74 -19.09 -10.22 6.58
N ILE A 75 -20.24 -9.98 5.96
CA ILE A 75 -20.75 -8.66 5.56
C ILE A 75 -22.20 -8.52 6.04
N TYR A 76 -22.58 -7.31 6.45
CA TYR A 76 -23.98 -6.95 6.72
C TYR A 76 -24.64 -6.40 5.46
N ARG A 77 -25.81 -6.96 5.12
CA ARG A 77 -26.69 -6.45 4.07
C ARG A 77 -27.76 -5.53 4.65
N SER A 78 -28.66 -5.03 3.81
CA SER A 78 -29.80 -4.26 4.32
C SER A 78 -30.64 -5.09 5.31
N GLY A 79 -31.22 -4.42 6.31
CA GLY A 79 -32.01 -5.09 7.35
C GLY A 79 -31.19 -5.93 8.35
N ASP A 80 -29.90 -5.63 8.51
CA ASP A 80 -28.97 -6.33 9.41
C ASP A 80 -28.78 -7.83 9.11
N GLU A 81 -29.09 -8.26 7.87
CA GLU A 81 -28.86 -9.64 7.44
C GLU A 81 -27.36 -9.92 7.35
N ILE A 82 -26.94 -11.02 7.97
CA ILE A 82 -25.55 -11.44 8.00
C ILE A 82 -25.28 -12.40 6.83
N TYR A 83 -24.44 -11.98 5.90
CA TYR A 83 -23.94 -12.81 4.81
C TYR A 83 -22.53 -13.32 5.13
N THR A 84 -22.32 -14.64 5.05
CA THR A 84 -21.01 -15.25 5.37
C THR A 84 -20.59 -16.31 4.35
N LYS A 85 -19.28 -16.37 4.09
CA LYS A 85 -18.61 -17.37 3.26
C LYS A 85 -17.16 -17.56 3.71
N PRO A 86 -16.43 -18.60 3.26
CA PRO A 86 -14.98 -18.66 3.43
C PRO A 86 -14.35 -17.34 2.97
N TYR A 87 -13.47 -16.77 3.79
CA TYR A 87 -13.07 -15.37 3.64
C TYR A 87 -12.50 -15.05 2.25
N ALA A 88 -11.66 -15.92 1.69
CA ALA A 88 -11.08 -15.73 0.37
C ALA A 88 -12.12 -15.80 -0.77
N GLU A 89 -13.17 -16.59 -0.59
CA GLU A 89 -14.30 -16.68 -1.53
C GLU A 89 -15.16 -15.43 -1.47
N LEU A 90 -15.45 -14.93 -0.25
CA LEU A 90 -16.25 -13.71 -0.09
C LEU A 90 -15.54 -12.50 -0.69
N VAL A 91 -14.23 -12.34 -0.48
CA VAL A 91 -13.45 -11.27 -1.16
C VAL A 91 -13.56 -11.40 -2.67
N ALA A 92 -13.44 -12.60 -3.21
CA ALA A 92 -13.52 -12.82 -4.65
C ALA A 92 -14.92 -12.50 -5.20
N GLU A 93 -15.97 -12.90 -4.49
CA GLU A 93 -17.35 -12.60 -4.85
C GLU A 93 -17.62 -11.09 -4.83
N VAL A 94 -17.30 -10.40 -3.74
CA VAL A 94 -17.52 -8.95 -3.60
C VAL A 94 -16.82 -8.20 -4.74
N VAL A 95 -15.56 -8.53 -5.02
CA VAL A 95 -14.80 -7.86 -6.09
C VAL A 95 -15.39 -8.13 -7.48
N ASN A 96 -15.93 -9.33 -7.73
CA ASN A 96 -16.52 -9.70 -9.01
C ASN A 96 -18.01 -9.32 -9.16
N SER A 97 -18.67 -8.87 -8.09
CA SER A 97 -20.09 -8.55 -8.06
C SER A 97 -20.33 -7.09 -8.43
N ASP A 98 -21.50 -6.76 -8.98
CA ASP A 98 -21.99 -5.37 -9.11
C ASP A 98 -23.15 -5.09 -8.11
N ASP A 99 -23.33 -5.98 -7.14
CA ASP A 99 -24.34 -5.86 -6.08
C ASP A 99 -23.99 -4.71 -5.11
N PRO A 100 -24.82 -3.64 -5.05
CA PRO A 100 -24.60 -2.53 -4.13
C PRO A 100 -24.54 -2.96 -2.67
N GLU A 101 -25.28 -4.00 -2.27
CA GLU A 101 -25.30 -4.46 -0.87
C GLU A 101 -23.94 -5.02 -0.43
N LEU A 102 -23.18 -5.61 -1.36
CA LEU A 102 -21.86 -6.14 -1.09
C LEU A 102 -20.77 -5.05 -1.19
N LEU A 103 -20.98 -4.01 -2.01
CA LEU A 103 -19.94 -3.05 -2.38
C LEU A 103 -19.96 -1.74 -1.58
N ARG A 104 -21.13 -1.26 -1.16
CA ARG A 104 -21.35 0.11 -0.65
C ARG A 104 -20.35 0.56 0.43
N ASP A 105 -19.96 -0.36 1.29
CA ASP A 105 -19.06 -0.10 2.43
C ASP A 105 -17.83 -1.04 2.41
N PHE A 106 -17.63 -1.76 1.30
CA PHE A 106 -16.46 -2.61 1.12
C PHE A 106 -15.25 -1.78 0.71
N ILE A 107 -14.15 -1.96 1.43
CA ILE A 107 -12.85 -1.37 1.10
C ILE A 107 -11.81 -2.48 1.07
N LEU A 108 -11.17 -2.67 -0.09
CA LEU A 108 -10.05 -3.61 -0.19
C LEU A 108 -8.82 -3.02 0.52
N THR A 109 -8.36 -3.68 1.58
CA THR A 109 -7.25 -3.20 2.40
C THR A 109 -5.92 -3.82 1.96
N VAL A 110 -4.97 -2.96 1.58
CA VAL A 110 -3.63 -3.34 1.12
C VAL A 110 -2.58 -2.72 2.03
N GLY A 111 -1.90 -3.55 2.81
CA GLY A 111 -0.74 -3.16 3.61
C GLY A 111 0.54 -3.36 2.81
N VAL A 112 1.46 -2.40 2.84
CA VAL A 112 2.83 -2.55 2.35
C VAL A 112 3.77 -2.37 3.53
N VAL A 113 4.53 -3.40 3.87
CA VAL A 113 5.48 -3.36 4.97
C VAL A 113 6.90 -3.39 4.46
N SER A 114 7.76 -2.67 5.16
CA SER A 114 9.20 -2.73 4.93
C SER A 114 9.92 -2.89 6.28
N ASN A 115 10.86 -3.83 6.36
CA ASN A 115 11.62 -4.15 7.57
C ASN A 115 13.10 -4.39 7.24
N HIS A 116 13.79 -3.30 6.92
CA HIS A 116 15.21 -3.33 6.59
C HIS A 116 16.03 -3.34 7.88
N GLY A 117 16.21 -4.53 8.45
CA GLY A 117 16.90 -4.72 9.72
C GLY A 117 16.54 -6.00 10.48
N ASN A 118 15.53 -6.76 10.06
CA ASN A 118 15.32 -8.13 10.57
C ASN A 118 15.00 -9.11 9.44
N TRP A 119 15.72 -10.22 9.44
CA TRP A 119 15.65 -11.32 8.47
C TRP A 119 14.40 -12.19 8.73
N PHE A 120 13.24 -11.77 8.24
CA PHE A 120 12.01 -12.57 8.29
C PHE A 120 11.46 -12.80 6.89
N THR A 121 11.17 -14.07 6.58
CA THR A 121 10.52 -14.49 5.34
C THR A 121 9.01 -14.62 5.54
N SER A 122 8.26 -14.82 4.45
CA SER A 122 6.82 -15.17 4.48
C SER A 122 6.50 -16.39 5.35
N ASP A 123 7.50 -17.24 5.63
CA ASP A 123 7.31 -18.50 6.36
C ASP A 123 7.64 -18.37 7.86
N ASN A 124 8.34 -17.32 8.27
CA ASN A 124 8.73 -17.10 9.66
C ASN A 124 8.41 -15.67 10.12
N HIS A 125 7.11 -15.39 10.27
CA HIS A 125 6.63 -14.09 10.71
C HIS A 125 6.92 -13.82 12.19
N ASN A 126 7.49 -12.64 12.47
CA ASN A 126 7.45 -12.04 13.80
C ASN A 126 6.00 -11.70 14.21
N LYS A 127 5.81 -11.32 15.48
CA LYS A 127 4.47 -11.04 16.03
C LYS A 127 3.79 -9.90 15.28
N GLU A 128 4.55 -8.91 14.85
CA GLU A 128 4.10 -7.74 14.11
C GLU A 128 3.55 -8.10 12.73
N LEU A 129 4.30 -8.89 11.94
CA LEU A 129 3.86 -9.37 10.64
C LEU A 129 2.64 -10.29 10.76
N LYS A 130 2.54 -11.11 11.82
CA LYS A 130 1.35 -11.93 12.07
C LYS A 130 0.11 -11.07 12.31
N VAL A 131 0.22 -10.04 13.15
CA VAL A 131 -0.88 -9.10 13.43
C VAL A 131 -1.35 -8.40 12.15
N LEU A 132 -0.42 -7.92 11.34
CA LEU A 132 -0.75 -7.25 10.07
C LEU A 132 -1.34 -8.22 9.04
N ALA A 133 -0.74 -9.40 8.86
CA ALA A 133 -1.21 -10.39 7.88
C ALA A 133 -2.61 -10.94 8.20
N GLN A 134 -3.02 -10.90 9.46
CA GLN A 134 -4.38 -11.26 9.87
C GLN A 134 -5.39 -10.11 9.68
N SER A 135 -4.91 -8.88 9.51
CA SER A 135 -5.76 -7.69 9.50
C SER A 135 -6.03 -7.20 8.08
N TYR A 136 -5.01 -7.07 7.23
CA TYR A 136 -5.20 -6.65 5.82
C TYR A 136 -5.66 -7.78 4.92
N ASP A 137 -6.37 -7.45 3.86
CA ASP A 137 -6.81 -8.39 2.83
C ASP A 137 -5.60 -8.80 1.97
N TRP A 138 -4.73 -7.83 1.69
CA TRP A 138 -3.41 -8.03 1.10
C TRP A 138 -2.33 -7.41 1.99
N LEU A 139 -1.25 -8.15 2.22
CA LEU A 139 -0.05 -7.63 2.87
C LEU A 139 1.14 -7.93 1.96
N LEU A 140 1.79 -6.88 1.49
CA LEU A 140 2.99 -6.92 0.66
C LEU A 140 4.21 -6.59 1.51
N PHE A 141 5.34 -7.22 1.23
CA PHE A 141 6.62 -6.94 1.86
C PHE A 141 7.61 -6.44 0.82
N LEU A 142 8.08 -5.20 0.97
CA LEU A 142 9.16 -4.63 0.17
C LEU A 142 10.49 -5.23 0.63
N THR A 143 11.14 -5.98 -0.25
CA THR A 143 12.36 -6.72 0.06
C THR A 143 13.57 -5.80 0.22
N ASP A 144 14.53 -6.27 1.03
CA ASP A 144 15.82 -5.58 1.20
C ASP A 144 16.58 -5.51 -0.13
N GLU A 145 16.52 -6.56 -0.95
CA GLU A 145 17.13 -6.59 -2.28
C GLU A 145 16.53 -5.53 -3.20
N GLY A 146 15.21 -5.44 -3.28
CA GLY A 146 14.54 -4.45 -4.11
C GLY A 146 14.82 -3.01 -3.68
N LEU A 147 14.81 -2.75 -2.36
CA LEU A 147 15.18 -1.44 -1.86
C LEU A 147 16.67 -1.13 -2.12
N ALA A 148 17.57 -2.09 -1.90
CA ALA A 148 19.00 -1.93 -2.12
C ALA A 148 19.32 -1.66 -3.60
N GLU A 149 18.58 -2.28 -4.52
CA GLU A 149 18.67 -2.01 -5.95
C GLU A 149 18.38 -0.53 -6.24
N PHE A 150 17.26 0.00 -5.73
CA PHE A 150 16.93 1.42 -5.90
C PHE A 150 17.97 2.35 -5.28
N ILE A 151 18.39 2.08 -4.05
CA ILE A 151 19.42 2.87 -3.35
C ILE A 151 20.73 2.87 -4.14
N THR A 152 21.11 1.72 -4.69
CA THR A 152 22.31 1.60 -5.53
C THR A 152 22.20 2.48 -6.76
N GLU A 153 21.09 2.40 -7.49
CA GLU A 153 20.87 3.19 -8.71
C GLU A 153 20.67 4.69 -8.46
N LEU A 154 20.27 5.08 -7.26
CA LEU A 154 20.11 6.48 -6.87
C LEU A 154 21.40 7.09 -6.31
N LEU A 155 22.11 6.38 -5.44
CA LEU A 155 23.19 6.95 -4.62
C LEU A 155 24.58 6.38 -4.92
N LEU A 156 24.70 5.06 -5.03
CA LEU A 156 26.01 4.37 -5.05
C LEU A 156 26.59 4.23 -6.47
N ARG A 157 25.73 3.89 -7.44
CA ARG A 157 26.03 3.77 -8.88
C ARG A 157 24.95 4.54 -9.65
N PRO A 158 24.99 5.89 -9.58
CA PRO A 158 23.87 6.72 -9.99
C PRO A 158 23.57 6.60 -11.47
N LYS A 159 22.34 6.21 -11.81
CA LYS A 159 21.86 6.23 -13.19
C LYS A 159 21.71 7.68 -13.68
N PRO A 160 22.08 8.00 -14.94
CA PRO A 160 21.96 9.36 -15.47
C PRO A 160 20.56 9.98 -15.32
N LEU A 161 19.51 9.19 -15.53
CA LEU A 161 18.11 9.60 -15.36
C LEU A 161 17.80 10.10 -13.93
N LEU A 162 18.38 9.47 -12.91
CA LEU A 162 18.08 9.74 -11.51
C LEU A 162 18.91 10.89 -10.92
N LYS A 163 19.71 11.60 -11.73
CA LYS A 163 20.53 12.73 -11.25
C LYS A 163 19.71 13.80 -10.51
N PRO A 164 18.53 14.25 -10.99
CA PRO A 164 17.72 15.23 -10.25
C PRO A 164 17.24 14.70 -8.90
N ALA A 165 16.75 13.46 -8.85
CA ALA A 165 16.33 12.81 -7.61
C ALA A 165 17.48 12.69 -6.60
N ARG A 166 18.66 12.26 -7.05
CA ARG A 166 19.87 12.19 -6.22
C ARG A 166 20.25 13.57 -5.66
N LYS A 167 20.22 14.61 -6.49
CA LYS A 167 20.53 15.98 -6.08
C LYS A 167 19.56 16.47 -5.00
N ALA A 168 18.26 16.27 -5.22
CA ALA A 168 17.23 16.64 -4.25
C ALA A 168 17.35 15.87 -2.93
N PHE A 169 17.67 14.57 -3.00
CA PHE A 169 17.96 13.75 -1.83
C PHE A 169 19.16 14.31 -1.05
N LEU A 170 20.33 14.43 -1.67
CA LEU A 170 21.55 14.90 -1.00
C LEU A 170 21.38 16.31 -0.41
N ALA A 171 20.71 17.21 -1.12
CA ALA A 171 20.42 18.56 -0.62
C ALA A 171 19.52 18.54 0.63
N SER A 172 18.60 17.57 0.73
CA SER A 172 17.69 17.44 1.87
C SER A 172 18.37 16.92 3.15
N TYR A 173 19.56 16.32 3.03
CA TYR A 173 20.35 15.77 4.14
C TYR A 173 21.70 16.47 4.34
N ALA A 174 21.99 17.54 3.61
CA ALA A 174 23.19 18.34 3.80
C ALA A 174 23.20 19.06 5.15
N ALA A 175 24.39 19.32 5.71
CA ALA A 175 24.55 20.01 6.99
C ALA A 175 23.88 21.40 7.02
N GLU A 176 23.92 22.12 5.89
CA GLU A 176 23.34 23.47 5.74
C GLU A 176 21.88 23.48 5.25
N LYS A 177 21.14 22.37 5.43
CA LYS A 177 19.77 22.27 4.92
C LYS A 177 18.87 23.36 5.49
N LYS A 178 18.17 24.09 4.61
CA LYS A 178 17.11 25.04 5.00
C LYS A 178 15.73 24.39 4.99
N LYS A 179 15.45 23.52 4.02
CA LYS A 179 14.15 22.84 3.84
C LYS A 179 14.33 21.48 3.18
N ASN A 180 13.61 20.47 3.64
CA ASN A 180 13.61 19.15 3.01
C ASN A 180 12.66 19.17 1.79
N ALA A 181 13.15 18.72 0.65
CA ALA A 181 12.40 18.64 -0.61
C ALA A 181 12.39 17.23 -1.19
N PHE A 182 12.65 16.22 -0.37
CA PHE A 182 12.62 14.81 -0.74
C PHE A 182 11.84 14.02 0.34
N THR A 183 10.54 14.34 0.47
CA THR A 183 9.63 13.74 1.46
C THR A 183 8.29 13.36 0.84
N LYS A 184 7.50 12.56 1.56
CA LYS A 184 6.14 12.17 1.15
C LYS A 184 5.16 13.33 0.97
N VAL A 185 5.36 14.46 1.65
CA VAL A 185 4.47 15.64 1.60
C VAL A 185 5.02 16.76 0.74
N GLN A 186 6.31 16.70 0.42
CA GLN A 186 7.00 17.73 -0.33
C GLN A 186 8.14 17.08 -1.11
N MET A 187 8.00 17.08 -2.43
CA MET A 187 8.96 16.56 -3.39
C MET A 187 9.40 17.67 -4.34
N ASN A 188 10.70 17.74 -4.63
CA ASN A 188 11.23 18.61 -5.68
C ASN A 188 10.65 18.18 -7.04
N TYR A 189 10.21 19.14 -7.85
CA TYR A 189 9.52 18.86 -9.13
C TYR A 189 10.35 18.00 -10.09
N GLU A 190 11.61 18.34 -10.34
CA GLU A 190 12.47 17.55 -11.24
C GLU A 190 12.73 16.14 -10.69
N ALA A 191 12.91 16.02 -9.37
CA ALA A 191 13.05 14.73 -8.71
C ALA A 191 11.78 13.88 -8.86
N ASP A 192 10.61 14.47 -8.67
CA ASP A 192 9.32 13.80 -8.83
C ASP A 192 9.15 13.27 -10.26
N GLN A 193 9.41 14.09 -11.27
CA GLN A 193 9.32 13.71 -12.69
C GLN A 193 10.20 12.50 -13.01
N VAL A 194 11.49 12.53 -12.64
CA VAL A 194 12.39 11.41 -12.95
C VAL A 194 12.07 10.15 -12.15
N LEU A 195 11.53 10.28 -10.93
CA LEU A 195 11.07 9.14 -10.13
C LEU A 195 9.83 8.50 -10.76
N GLN A 196 8.84 9.31 -11.18
CA GLN A 196 7.66 8.80 -11.88
C GLN A 196 8.05 8.04 -13.15
N SER A 197 8.90 8.61 -14.00
CA SER A 197 9.41 7.90 -15.19
C SER A 197 10.17 6.63 -14.83
N TYR A 198 11.08 6.70 -13.85
CA TYR A 198 11.84 5.53 -13.41
C TYR A 198 10.93 4.37 -12.97
N PHE A 199 9.94 4.64 -12.10
CA PHE A 199 9.04 3.58 -11.62
C PHE A 199 8.11 3.06 -12.72
N ALA A 200 7.65 3.92 -13.62
CA ALA A 200 6.84 3.51 -14.77
C ALA A 200 7.62 2.60 -15.74
N ASP A 201 8.81 3.01 -16.16
CA ASP A 201 9.63 2.30 -17.14
C ASP A 201 10.15 0.95 -16.60
N ASN A 202 10.26 0.82 -15.28
CA ASN A 202 10.79 -0.36 -14.62
C ASN A 202 9.72 -1.20 -13.90
N ALA A 203 8.43 -0.96 -14.14
CA ALA A 203 7.34 -1.57 -13.38
C ALA A 203 7.44 -3.09 -13.27
N ASN A 204 7.74 -3.80 -14.36
CA ASN A 204 7.88 -5.26 -14.38
C ASN A 204 9.06 -5.77 -13.51
N ARG A 205 10.12 -4.97 -13.40
CA ARG A 205 11.28 -5.26 -12.56
C ARG A 205 10.96 -4.97 -11.10
N ILE A 206 10.38 -3.80 -10.83
CA ILE A 206 10.00 -3.35 -9.48
C ILE A 206 8.92 -4.25 -8.85
N GLU A 207 8.04 -4.84 -9.64
CA GLU A 207 7.04 -5.79 -9.13
C GLU A 207 7.71 -6.96 -8.37
N LYS A 208 8.93 -7.35 -8.77
CA LYS A 208 9.72 -8.39 -8.09
C LYS A 208 10.32 -7.96 -6.76
N TRP A 209 10.28 -6.66 -6.44
CA TRP A 209 10.72 -6.15 -5.14
C TRP A 209 9.72 -6.46 -4.02
N PHE A 210 8.54 -6.99 -4.36
CA PHE A 210 7.49 -7.27 -3.39
C PHE A 210 7.24 -8.77 -3.24
N ASN A 211 7.28 -9.23 -1.99
CA ASN A 211 6.76 -10.54 -1.60
C ASN A 211 5.32 -10.39 -1.11
N ILE A 212 4.48 -11.38 -1.39
CA ILE A 212 3.11 -11.41 -0.87
C ILE A 212 3.09 -12.22 0.41
N ILE A 213 2.70 -11.59 1.50
CA ILE A 213 2.60 -12.19 2.82
C ILE A 213 1.20 -12.78 3.06
N THR A 214 0.16 -12.03 2.66
CA THR A 214 -1.22 -12.53 2.63
C THR A 214 -1.92 -11.95 1.40
N PRO A 215 -2.82 -12.70 0.74
CA PRO A 215 -3.09 -14.12 0.95
C PRO A 215 -1.92 -15.00 0.49
N LYS A 216 -1.71 -16.17 1.12
CA LYS A 216 -0.57 -17.06 0.83
C LYS A 216 -0.48 -17.50 -0.63
N SER A 217 -1.62 -17.71 -1.29
CA SER A 217 -1.72 -18.08 -2.71
C SER A 217 -1.93 -16.88 -3.64
N GLY A 218 -1.72 -15.66 -3.14
CA GLY A 218 -1.87 -14.42 -3.90
C GLY A 218 -0.77 -14.24 -4.95
N SER A 219 -1.07 -13.41 -5.95
CA SER A 219 -0.09 -12.91 -6.92
C SER A 219 -0.31 -11.42 -7.16
N MET A 220 0.75 -10.70 -7.56
CA MET A 220 0.67 -9.27 -7.88
C MET A 220 -0.30 -9.03 -9.05
N ARG A 221 -0.31 -9.94 -10.02
CA ARG A 221 -1.32 -9.97 -11.09
C ARG A 221 -2.75 -10.03 -10.55
N LYS A 222 -3.02 -10.90 -9.56
CA LYS A 222 -4.35 -11.02 -8.95
C LYS A 222 -4.73 -9.74 -8.21
N LEU A 223 -3.84 -9.19 -7.38
CA LEU A 223 -4.08 -7.93 -6.68
C LEU A 223 -4.39 -6.79 -7.66
N ARG A 224 -3.56 -6.62 -8.71
CA ARG A 224 -3.79 -5.63 -9.76
C ARG A 224 -5.13 -5.82 -10.46
N SER A 225 -5.51 -7.07 -10.75
CA SER A 225 -6.80 -7.39 -11.34
C SER A 225 -7.95 -6.95 -10.43
N GLN A 226 -7.89 -7.26 -9.13
CA GLN A 226 -8.93 -6.88 -8.18
C GLN A 226 -9.05 -5.36 -8.04
N ILE A 227 -7.93 -4.65 -7.93
CA ILE A 227 -7.93 -3.18 -7.87
C ILE A 227 -8.51 -2.57 -9.14
N SER A 228 -8.19 -3.13 -10.31
CA SER A 228 -8.71 -2.62 -11.60
C SER A 228 -10.20 -2.88 -11.71
N GLN A 229 -10.66 -4.10 -11.35
CA GLN A 229 -12.08 -4.44 -11.32
C GLN A 229 -12.87 -3.52 -10.40
N LEU A 230 -12.36 -3.25 -9.20
CA LEU A 230 -12.98 -2.30 -8.28
C LEU A 230 -12.99 -0.89 -8.88
N ARG A 231 -11.86 -0.39 -9.38
CA ARG A 231 -11.75 0.94 -10.00
C ARG A 231 -12.78 1.16 -11.11
N ASP A 232 -13.03 0.13 -11.93
CA ASP A 232 -13.87 0.23 -13.13
C ASP A 232 -15.38 0.15 -12.83
N LYS A 233 -15.77 0.05 -11.55
CA LYS A 233 -17.19 0.07 -11.13
C LYS A 233 -17.75 1.49 -11.10
N ASP A 234 -19.07 1.58 -11.25
CA ASP A 234 -19.82 2.82 -11.11
C ASP A 234 -20.06 3.16 -9.62
N TRP A 235 -19.02 3.69 -8.97
CA TRP A 235 -19.07 4.06 -7.56
C TRP A 235 -20.02 5.23 -7.26
N GLU A 236 -20.34 6.05 -8.26
CA GLU A 236 -21.34 7.11 -8.10
C GLU A 236 -22.71 6.47 -7.90
N ALA A 237 -23.11 5.55 -8.79
CA ALA A 237 -24.36 4.81 -8.67
C ALA A 237 -24.41 3.92 -7.41
N LEU A 238 -23.29 3.29 -7.04
CA LEU A 238 -23.23 2.40 -5.87
C LEU A 238 -23.32 3.15 -4.53
N HIS A 239 -22.87 4.40 -4.47
CA HIS A 239 -22.94 5.21 -3.25
C HIS A 239 -24.20 6.08 -3.16
N SER A 240 -24.87 6.35 -4.29
CA SER A 240 -26.18 7.02 -4.33
C SER A 240 -27.31 6.04 -3.96
N LEU A 241 -27.54 5.87 -2.66
CA LEU A 241 -28.81 5.35 -2.14
C LEU A 241 -29.84 6.46 -2.00
#